data_AF-A0A6F9ZYT2-F1
#
_entry.id   AF-A0A6F9ZYT2-F1
#
_cell.length_a   1.000
_cell.length_b   1.000
_cell.length_c   1.000
_cell.angle_alpha   90.00
_cell.angle_beta   90.00
_cell.angle_gamma   90.00
#
_symmetry.space_group_name_H-M   'P 1'
#
loop_
_entity.id
_entity.type
_entity.pdbx_description
1 polymer ?
#
loop_
_entity_poly.entity_id
_entity_poly.type
_entity_poly.pdbx_seq_one_letter_code
_entity_poly.pdbx_strand_id
1 'polypeptide(L)'
;MQARRSLSDAQAWHASEAERFKETWREIYHSFFGLASAGAESEYLLLLASEADMTTTERLVPPCTFKQLAGPEPWAGFRRTGLIRIRGAAHPPSVEAAREAGFEVFRHPELIDPACHRGNGETGYTPPGVEGVAGGPANTRRHFWDIRALRKEDNRRCAFTRRFVQSLEEVARHMSLAICQAMHHMDRHLPGLGIELYHVILHGDHGFRATHYPIADNGADLRFPRHRDRSLFTVFVGGSEAGLQVEIDGEWHDLENPPGDIVIMAGGMLRFWTGGPTHPDRIGAVPHRVRHDVGERLSLALFAEPASDTVMPNADGRTAGDYLAELVRLTRPRL
;
A
#
# COMPACT_ATOMS: atom_id res chain seq x y z
N MET A 1 -15.16 3.10 -33.14
CA MET A 1 -15.31 4.51 -32.73
C MET A 1 -16.37 4.55 -31.63
N GLN A 2 -16.01 4.24 -30.39
CA GLN A 2 -16.93 4.36 -29.25
C GLN A 2 -16.83 5.79 -28.71
N ALA A 3 -17.99 6.44 -28.63
CA ALA A 3 -18.12 7.84 -28.27
C ALA A 3 -17.62 8.11 -26.84
N ARG A 4 -16.75 9.12 -26.72
CA ARG A 4 -16.37 9.75 -25.45
C ARG A 4 -17.63 10.23 -24.73
N ARG A 5 -17.87 9.77 -23.50
CA ARG A 5 -18.80 10.45 -22.60
C ARG A 5 -18.08 11.64 -21.96
N SER A 6 -18.66 12.83 -22.10
CA SER A 6 -18.13 14.06 -21.53
C SER A 6 -18.51 14.18 -20.05
N LEU A 7 -17.70 14.94 -19.30
CA LEU A 7 -17.87 15.28 -17.87
C LEU A 7 -19.25 15.87 -17.50
N SER A 8 -20.09 16.22 -18.47
CA SER A 8 -21.48 16.69 -18.29
C SER A 8 -22.46 15.59 -17.87
N ASP A 9 -22.13 14.31 -18.09
CA ASP A 9 -23.04 13.19 -17.81
C ASP A 9 -23.01 12.75 -16.33
N ALA A 10 -22.11 13.31 -15.51
CA ALA A 10 -21.90 12.94 -14.11
C ALA A 10 -23.04 13.38 -13.16
N GLN A 11 -23.92 14.29 -13.58
CA GLN A 11 -25.03 14.78 -12.76
C GLN A 11 -26.30 13.92 -12.83
N ALA A 12 -26.35 12.92 -13.72
CA ALA A 12 -27.48 12.01 -13.90
C ALA A 12 -27.30 10.65 -13.18
N TRP A 13 -26.34 10.55 -12.26
CA TRP A 13 -26.05 9.36 -11.44
C TRP A 13 -27.16 9.12 -10.41
N HIS A 14 -28.31 8.61 -10.87
CA HIS A 14 -29.52 8.42 -10.08
C HIS A 14 -29.38 7.32 -9.01
N ALA A 15 -30.22 7.40 -7.95
CA ALA A 15 -30.24 6.49 -6.80
C ALA A 15 -30.29 4.97 -7.14
N SER A 16 -30.77 4.59 -8.33
CA SER A 16 -30.73 3.19 -8.81
C SER A 16 -29.31 2.71 -9.14
N GLU A 17 -28.45 3.60 -9.65
CA GLU A 17 -27.04 3.30 -9.89
C GLU A 17 -26.27 3.28 -8.57
N ALA A 18 -26.66 4.08 -7.58
CA ALA A 18 -26.07 4.02 -6.23
C ALA A 18 -26.38 2.69 -5.50
N GLU A 19 -27.59 2.13 -5.63
CA GLU A 19 -27.92 0.81 -5.06
C GLU A 19 -27.22 -0.32 -5.82
N ARG A 20 -27.21 -0.27 -7.16
CA ARG A 20 -26.44 -1.22 -7.97
C ARG A 20 -24.94 -1.16 -7.68
N PHE A 21 -24.43 0.05 -7.44
CA PHE A 21 -23.06 0.31 -7.01
C PHE A 21 -22.77 -0.25 -5.62
N LYS A 22 -23.68 -0.10 -4.65
CA LYS A 22 -23.57 -0.75 -3.33
C LYS A 22 -23.57 -2.27 -3.45
N GLU A 23 -24.40 -2.84 -4.31
CA GLU A 23 -24.47 -4.28 -4.56
C GLU A 23 -23.18 -4.80 -5.22
N THR A 24 -22.67 -4.12 -6.24
CA THR A 24 -21.37 -4.41 -6.84
C THR A 24 -20.25 -4.34 -5.81
N TRP A 25 -20.18 -3.28 -4.98
CA TRP A 25 -19.17 -3.18 -3.93
C TRP A 25 -19.32 -4.24 -2.83
N ARG A 26 -20.55 -4.70 -2.53
CA ARG A 26 -20.77 -5.85 -1.63
C ARG A 26 -20.25 -7.14 -2.23
N GLU A 27 -20.57 -7.45 -3.49
CA GLU A 27 -20.09 -8.65 -4.19
C GLU A 27 -18.56 -8.68 -4.26
N ILE A 28 -17.97 -7.54 -4.61
CA ILE A 28 -16.54 -7.26 -4.56
C ILE A 28 -15.98 -7.59 -3.16
N TYR A 29 -16.54 -7.00 -2.11
CA TYR A 29 -16.08 -7.23 -0.75
C TYR A 29 -16.14 -8.72 -0.37
N HIS A 30 -17.26 -9.40 -0.69
CA HIS A 30 -17.41 -10.83 -0.43
C HIS A 30 -16.39 -11.69 -1.20
N SER A 31 -16.11 -11.36 -2.46
CA SER A 31 -15.10 -12.03 -3.27
C SER A 31 -13.69 -11.87 -2.69
N PHE A 32 -13.38 -10.71 -2.11
CA PHE A 32 -12.05 -10.43 -1.58
C PHE A 32 -11.80 -11.13 -0.25
N PHE A 33 -12.83 -11.30 0.59
CA PHE A 33 -12.67 -11.84 1.94
C PHE A 33 -13.20 -13.27 2.13
N GLY A 34 -13.82 -13.86 1.12
CA GLY A 34 -14.29 -15.26 1.18
C GLY A 34 -15.14 -15.55 2.41
N LEU A 35 -15.95 -14.58 2.86
CA LEU A 35 -16.72 -14.65 4.11
C LEU A 35 -17.82 -15.72 4.01
N ALA A 36 -17.44 -16.97 4.26
CA ALA A 36 -18.32 -18.12 4.40
C ALA A 36 -18.31 -18.73 5.81
N SER A 37 -17.63 -18.14 6.80
CA SER A 37 -17.65 -18.65 8.19
C SER A 37 -18.05 -17.60 9.22
N ALA A 38 -19.17 -17.88 9.90
CA ALA A 38 -19.76 -17.09 10.97
C ALA A 38 -18.86 -17.03 12.22
N GLY A 39 -18.66 -15.82 12.75
CA GLY A 39 -17.95 -15.54 14.01
C GLY A 39 -17.82 -14.03 14.27
N ALA A 40 -17.47 -13.63 15.49
CA ALA A 40 -17.37 -12.21 15.92
C ALA A 40 -16.40 -11.35 15.07
N GLU A 41 -15.41 -11.97 14.41
CA GLU A 41 -14.52 -11.29 13.46
C GLU A 41 -15.24 -10.89 12.16
N SER A 42 -16.21 -11.69 11.70
CA SER A 42 -17.06 -11.33 10.57
C SER A 42 -17.98 -10.15 10.92
N GLU A 43 -18.42 -10.05 12.17
CA GLU A 43 -19.20 -8.90 12.64
C GLU A 43 -18.36 -7.63 12.69
N TYR A 44 -17.10 -7.65 13.17
CA TYR A 44 -16.23 -6.45 13.15
C TYR A 44 -15.92 -5.96 11.73
N LEU A 45 -15.72 -6.88 10.78
CA LEU A 45 -15.48 -6.55 9.37
C LEU A 45 -16.74 -6.11 8.64
N LEU A 46 -17.88 -6.68 9.00
CA LEU A 46 -19.19 -6.17 8.58
C LEU A 46 -19.49 -4.84 9.27
N LEU A 47 -19.01 -4.58 10.49
CA LEU A 47 -19.14 -3.30 11.21
C LEU A 47 -18.30 -2.22 10.52
N LEU A 48 -17.03 -2.49 10.18
CA LEU A 48 -16.20 -1.57 9.40
C LEU A 48 -16.79 -1.28 8.02
N ALA A 49 -17.53 -2.24 7.44
CA ALA A 49 -18.26 -2.07 6.19
C ALA A 49 -19.66 -1.42 6.35
N SER A 50 -20.31 -1.54 7.50
CA SER A 50 -21.71 -1.08 7.75
C SER A 50 -21.81 0.18 8.62
N GLU A 51 -20.93 0.36 9.61
CA GLU A 51 -20.66 1.62 10.32
C GLU A 51 -19.68 2.52 9.57
N ALA A 52 -19.18 2.12 8.40
CA ALA A 52 -18.90 3.10 7.37
C ALA A 52 -20.22 3.78 7.04
N ASP A 53 -20.59 4.77 7.85
CA ASP A 53 -21.49 5.81 7.45
C ASP A 53 -20.90 6.40 6.16
N MET A 54 -21.39 5.88 5.03
CA MET A 54 -20.91 6.14 3.68
C MET A 54 -21.14 7.61 3.25
N THR A 55 -21.50 8.46 4.20
CA THR A 55 -21.66 9.91 4.08
C THR A 55 -20.55 10.71 4.75
N THR A 56 -19.70 10.13 5.62
CA THR A 56 -18.67 10.91 6.33
C THR A 56 -17.33 10.90 5.59
N THR A 57 -17.16 11.93 4.74
CA THR A 57 -15.86 12.50 4.35
C THR A 57 -14.92 12.76 5.55
N GLU A 58 -15.44 12.78 6.78
CA GLU A 58 -14.70 12.98 8.04
C GLU A 58 -13.70 11.86 8.41
N ARG A 59 -13.84 10.63 7.87
CA ARG A 59 -12.85 9.55 8.09
C ARG A 59 -11.57 9.71 7.26
N LEU A 60 -11.61 10.55 6.24
CA LEU A 60 -10.47 10.91 5.39
C LEU A 60 -9.89 12.25 5.84
N VAL A 61 -9.51 12.37 7.11
CA VAL A 61 -9.13 13.67 7.70
C VAL A 61 -7.73 13.64 8.35
N PRO A 62 -6.96 14.74 8.29
CA PRO A 62 -5.52 14.81 8.62
C PRO A 62 -5.09 14.78 10.09
N PRO A 63 -3.84 14.43 10.45
CA PRO A 63 -3.14 15.09 11.55
C PRO A 63 -2.60 16.44 11.02
N CYS A 64 -2.09 17.29 11.89
CA CYS A 64 -1.76 18.69 11.58
C CYS A 64 -0.98 18.91 10.26
N THR A 65 -0.14 17.95 9.84
CA THR A 65 0.62 17.98 8.58
C THR A 65 -0.21 17.67 7.32
N PHE A 66 -1.16 16.73 7.36
CA PHE A 66 -2.01 16.44 6.18
C PHE A 66 -3.06 17.55 5.92
N LYS A 67 -3.41 18.39 6.91
CA LYS A 67 -4.38 19.48 6.74
C LYS A 67 -3.82 20.58 5.84
N GLN A 68 -2.50 20.72 5.86
CA GLN A 68 -1.74 21.58 4.96
C GLN A 68 -1.56 20.94 3.57
N LEU A 69 -1.56 19.60 3.47
CA LEU A 69 -1.29 18.87 2.22
C LEU A 69 -2.55 18.55 1.40
N ALA A 70 -3.67 18.18 2.04
CA ALA A 70 -4.88 17.73 1.35
C ALA A 70 -5.93 18.82 1.09
N GLY A 71 -5.89 19.95 1.81
CA GLY A 71 -6.97 20.95 1.78
C GLY A 71 -8.29 20.42 2.36
N PRO A 72 -9.41 21.16 2.24
CA PRO A 72 -10.71 20.75 2.78
C PRO A 72 -11.40 19.62 1.99
N GLU A 73 -10.93 19.34 0.78
CA GLU A 73 -11.52 18.36 -0.15
C GLU A 73 -10.57 17.16 -0.34
N PRO A 74 -10.85 15.98 0.26
CA PRO A 74 -9.95 14.81 0.25
C PRO A 74 -9.50 14.39 -1.15
N TRP A 75 -10.39 14.49 -2.15
CA TRP A 75 -10.09 14.12 -3.53
C TRP A 75 -9.13 15.10 -4.22
N ALA A 76 -9.34 16.40 -4.04
CA ALA A 76 -8.42 17.42 -4.57
C ALA A 76 -7.03 17.26 -3.93
N GLY A 77 -6.99 17.00 -2.63
CA GLY A 77 -5.77 16.66 -1.90
C GLY A 77 -5.06 15.45 -2.45
N PHE A 78 -5.79 14.35 -2.67
CA PHE A 78 -5.23 13.13 -3.25
C PHE A 78 -4.70 13.36 -4.66
N ARG A 79 -5.43 14.08 -5.52
CA ARG A 79 -4.98 14.39 -6.88
C ARG A 79 -3.68 15.20 -6.88
N ARG A 80 -3.54 16.16 -5.97
CA ARG A 80 -2.32 16.97 -5.84
C ARG A 80 -1.14 16.17 -5.27
N THR A 81 -1.39 15.39 -4.22
CA THR A 81 -0.31 14.83 -3.38
C THR A 81 -0.02 13.35 -3.60
N GLY A 82 -0.97 12.62 -4.19
CA GLY A 82 -0.94 11.16 -4.26
C GLY A 82 -1.15 10.48 -2.90
N LEU A 83 -1.61 11.20 -1.87
CA LEU A 83 -1.77 10.68 -0.51
C LEU A 83 -3.23 10.65 -0.05
N ILE A 84 -3.64 9.54 0.58
CA ILE A 84 -4.90 9.39 1.30
C ILE A 84 -4.60 8.85 2.69
N ARG A 85 -5.21 9.41 3.73
CA ARG A 85 -5.23 8.82 5.07
C ARG A 85 -6.64 8.36 5.39
N ILE A 86 -6.77 7.14 5.90
CA ILE A 86 -8.03 6.59 6.38
C ILE A 86 -7.91 6.39 7.89
N ARG A 87 -8.69 7.17 8.64
CA ARG A 87 -8.66 7.16 10.10
C ARG A 87 -9.36 5.91 10.65
N GLY A 88 -8.75 5.28 11.66
CA GLY A 88 -9.33 4.09 12.32
C GLY A 88 -9.36 2.83 11.44
N ALA A 89 -8.70 2.83 10.28
CA ALA A 89 -8.68 1.69 9.37
C ALA A 89 -7.61 0.63 9.73
N ALA A 90 -6.60 0.99 10.52
CA ALA A 90 -5.67 0.00 11.05
C ALA A 90 -6.31 -0.72 12.24
N HIS A 91 -5.90 -1.97 12.46
CA HIS A 91 -6.23 -2.70 13.68
C HIS A 91 -5.01 -2.71 14.61
N PRO A 92 -4.95 -1.83 15.64
CA PRO A 92 -3.77 -1.68 16.48
C PRO A 92 -3.26 -2.98 17.12
N PRO A 93 -4.13 -3.89 17.64
CA PRO A 93 -3.66 -5.15 18.21
C PRO A 93 -2.87 -6.01 17.21
N SER A 94 -3.32 -6.12 15.95
CA SER A 94 -2.60 -6.88 14.93
C SER A 94 -1.29 -6.22 14.53
N VAL A 95 -1.26 -4.89 14.43
CA VAL A 95 -0.04 -4.13 14.13
C VAL A 95 0.99 -4.30 15.24
N GLU A 96 0.56 -4.26 16.50
CA GLU A 96 1.46 -4.44 17.65
C GLU A 96 1.98 -5.87 17.74
N ALA A 97 1.12 -6.88 17.57
CA ALA A 97 1.55 -8.28 17.51
C ALA A 97 2.57 -8.53 16.39
N ALA A 98 2.40 -7.87 15.23
CA ALA A 98 3.35 -7.93 14.12
C ALA A 98 4.68 -7.25 14.43
N ARG A 99 4.68 -6.17 15.21
CA ARG A 99 5.92 -5.51 15.64
C ARG A 99 6.65 -6.31 16.68
N GLU A 100 5.97 -6.79 17.71
CA GLU A 100 6.55 -7.63 18.76
C GLU A 100 7.24 -8.86 18.16
N ALA A 101 6.50 -9.64 17.37
CA ALA A 101 7.04 -10.83 16.70
C ALA A 101 8.11 -10.49 15.65
N GLY A 102 7.97 -9.35 14.98
CA GLY A 102 8.96 -8.86 14.01
C GLY A 102 10.29 -8.54 14.67
N PHE A 103 10.29 -7.80 15.79
CA PHE A 103 11.52 -7.50 16.54
C PHE A 103 12.18 -8.77 17.07
N GLU A 104 11.41 -9.74 17.57
CA GLU A 104 11.95 -11.05 17.97
C GLU A 104 12.68 -11.74 16.80
N VAL A 105 12.03 -11.82 15.63
CA VAL A 105 12.61 -12.46 14.44
C VAL A 105 13.85 -11.71 13.94
N PHE A 106 13.80 -10.38 13.83
CA PHE A 106 14.89 -9.60 13.24
C PHE A 106 16.09 -9.38 14.16
N ARG A 107 15.93 -9.54 15.48
CA ARG A 107 17.04 -9.52 16.44
C ARG A 107 17.77 -10.86 16.53
N HIS A 108 17.14 -11.93 16.04
CA HIS A 108 17.70 -13.29 16.03
C HIS A 108 17.73 -13.90 14.61
N PRO A 109 18.36 -13.24 13.63
CA PRO A 109 18.39 -13.73 12.26
C PRO A 109 19.08 -15.10 12.11
N GLU A 110 19.97 -15.47 13.03
CA GLU A 110 20.62 -16.77 13.11
C GLU A 110 19.67 -17.94 13.39
N LEU A 111 18.47 -17.66 13.92
CA LEU A 111 17.43 -18.65 14.19
C LEU A 111 16.48 -18.85 13.00
N ILE A 112 16.60 -18.02 11.96
CA ILE A 112 15.79 -18.15 10.75
C ILE A 112 16.33 -19.32 9.92
N ASP A 113 15.48 -20.32 9.70
CA ASP A 113 15.79 -21.45 8.84
C ASP A 113 16.16 -20.95 7.42
N PRO A 114 17.27 -21.42 6.81
CA PRO A 114 17.64 -21.10 5.44
C PRO A 114 16.51 -21.34 4.42
N ALA A 115 15.63 -22.31 4.66
CA ALA A 115 14.45 -22.56 3.85
C ALA A 115 13.41 -21.43 3.91
N CYS A 116 13.52 -20.48 4.83
CA CYS A 116 12.73 -19.25 4.88
C CYS A 116 13.41 -18.04 4.24
N HIS A 117 14.64 -18.17 3.74
CA HIS A 117 15.26 -17.11 2.96
C HIS A 117 14.57 -17.00 1.60
N ARG A 118 14.37 -15.77 1.13
CA ARG A 118 13.74 -15.55 -0.15
C ARG A 118 14.64 -16.00 -1.31
N GLY A 119 14.03 -16.54 -2.35
CA GLY A 119 14.63 -16.68 -3.68
C GLY A 119 14.46 -15.42 -4.53
N ASN A 120 14.62 -15.58 -5.85
CA ASN A 120 14.39 -14.50 -6.80
C ASN A 120 12.89 -14.20 -6.97
N GLY A 121 12.40 -13.12 -6.35
CA GLY A 121 11.01 -12.67 -6.50
C GLY A 121 9.98 -13.40 -5.63
N GLU A 122 10.45 -14.11 -4.60
CA GLU A 122 9.64 -14.93 -3.70
C GLU A 122 9.44 -14.27 -2.33
N THR A 123 8.54 -14.85 -1.53
CA THR A 123 8.32 -14.48 -0.12
C THR A 123 9.48 -14.98 0.76
N GLY A 124 9.61 -14.40 1.95
CA GLY A 124 10.57 -14.81 2.97
C GLY A 124 11.56 -13.73 3.37
N TYR A 125 12.59 -14.16 4.10
CA TYR A 125 13.59 -13.32 4.72
C TYR A 125 14.66 -12.85 3.73
N THR A 126 15.04 -11.58 3.87
CA THR A 126 16.16 -10.97 3.16
C THR A 126 17.16 -10.40 4.17
N PRO A 127 18.39 -10.90 4.22
CA PRO A 127 19.42 -10.36 5.08
C PRO A 127 19.96 -9.01 4.55
N PRO A 128 20.67 -8.26 5.40
CA PRO A 128 21.35 -7.04 4.97
C PRO A 128 22.33 -7.27 3.83
N GLY A 129 22.51 -6.26 2.99
CA GLY A 129 23.44 -6.26 1.85
C GLY A 129 22.87 -6.81 0.54
N VAL A 130 21.68 -7.45 0.56
CA VAL A 130 21.07 -8.03 -0.64
C VAL A 130 20.25 -7.03 -1.45
N GLU A 131 19.54 -6.09 -0.80
CA GLU A 131 18.77 -5.04 -1.48
C GLU A 131 19.41 -3.64 -1.38
N GLY A 132 19.18 -2.83 -2.42
CA GLY A 132 19.61 -1.44 -2.51
C GLY A 132 18.67 -0.59 -3.35
N VAL A 133 18.93 0.71 -3.42
CA VAL A 133 18.26 1.63 -4.37
C VAL A 133 19.17 1.84 -5.57
N ALA A 134 18.60 1.97 -6.76
CA ALA A 134 19.34 2.28 -7.97
C ALA A 134 20.23 3.51 -7.80
N GLY A 135 21.51 3.38 -8.13
CA GLY A 135 22.49 4.47 -8.00
C GLY A 135 22.85 4.83 -6.55
N GLY A 136 22.35 4.09 -5.55
CA GLY A 136 22.72 4.23 -4.15
C GLY A 136 23.63 3.09 -3.68
N PRO A 137 24.34 3.26 -2.54
CA PRO A 137 25.10 2.17 -1.93
C PRO A 137 24.16 1.00 -1.54
N ALA A 138 24.69 -0.22 -1.54
CA ALA A 138 23.98 -1.40 -1.04
C ALA A 138 23.49 -1.13 0.39
N ASN A 139 22.26 -1.53 0.72
CA ASN A 139 21.78 -1.37 2.08
C ASN A 139 22.37 -2.47 2.96
N THR A 140 23.43 -2.15 3.69
CA THR A 140 24.18 -3.12 4.50
C THR A 140 23.58 -3.40 5.87
N ARG A 141 22.44 -2.80 6.23
CA ARG A 141 21.90 -2.88 7.61
C ARG A 141 20.45 -3.35 7.73
N ARG A 142 19.62 -3.15 6.71
CA ARG A 142 18.19 -3.47 6.81
C ARG A 142 17.92 -4.94 6.57
N HIS A 143 16.97 -5.44 7.34
CA HIS A 143 16.39 -6.75 7.13
C HIS A 143 14.99 -6.59 6.53
N PHE A 144 14.60 -7.52 5.68
CA PHE A 144 13.26 -7.54 5.10
C PHE A 144 12.61 -8.90 5.31
N TRP A 145 11.29 -8.88 5.41
CA TRP A 145 10.47 -10.06 5.24
C TRP A 145 9.33 -9.75 4.28
N ASP A 146 9.26 -10.50 3.19
CA ASP A 146 8.24 -10.37 2.15
C ASP A 146 7.17 -11.47 2.29
N ILE A 147 5.89 -11.12 2.18
CA ILE A 147 4.76 -12.05 2.05
C ILE A 147 3.87 -11.64 0.87
N ARG A 148 3.01 -12.56 0.39
CA ARG A 148 1.85 -12.26 -0.45
C ARG A 148 0.65 -11.96 0.43
N ALA A 149 -0.01 -10.84 0.17
CA ALA A 149 -1.15 -10.39 0.97
C ALA A 149 -2.41 -11.25 0.74
N LEU A 150 -2.65 -11.70 -0.50
CA LEU A 150 -3.84 -12.47 -0.88
C LEU A 150 -3.60 -13.98 -1.06
N ARG A 151 -2.39 -14.37 -1.48
CA ARG A 151 -1.98 -15.77 -1.68
C ARG A 151 -1.23 -16.31 -0.47
N LYS A 152 -1.93 -16.54 0.63
CA LYS A 152 -1.32 -16.93 1.92
C LYS A 152 -0.57 -18.26 1.83
N GLU A 153 -0.96 -19.13 0.91
CA GLU A 153 -0.30 -20.40 0.59
C GLU A 153 1.13 -20.22 0.06
N ASP A 154 1.42 -19.09 -0.59
CA ASP A 154 2.76 -18.76 -1.11
C ASP A 154 3.72 -18.26 0.00
N ASN A 155 3.21 -18.03 1.21
CA ASN A 155 4.00 -17.46 2.30
C ASN A 155 4.80 -18.54 3.01
N ARG A 156 6.13 -18.39 2.97
CA ARG A 156 7.06 -19.23 3.74
C ARG A 156 6.81 -19.07 5.24
N ARG A 157 6.59 -20.18 5.94
CA ARG A 157 6.39 -20.23 7.40
C ARG A 157 7.33 -21.28 7.98
N CYS A 158 8.34 -20.83 8.72
CA CYS A 158 9.21 -21.71 9.48
C CYS A 158 8.76 -21.72 10.94
N ALA A 159 9.22 -22.70 11.73
CA ALA A 159 8.80 -22.86 13.11
C ALA A 159 9.00 -21.57 13.93
N PHE A 160 10.20 -20.97 13.83
CA PHE A 160 10.56 -19.72 14.52
C PHE A 160 9.76 -18.50 14.03
N THR A 161 9.45 -18.43 12.74
CA THR A 161 8.86 -17.23 12.11
C THR A 161 7.34 -17.30 11.98
N ARG A 162 6.71 -18.41 12.36
CA ARG A 162 5.29 -18.69 12.13
C ARG A 162 4.38 -17.59 12.69
N ARG A 163 4.57 -17.20 13.96
CA ARG A 163 3.76 -16.17 14.62
C ARG A 163 3.90 -14.83 13.91
N PHE A 164 5.12 -14.47 13.53
CA PHE A 164 5.41 -13.24 12.80
C PHE A 164 4.69 -13.23 11.44
N VAL A 165 4.83 -14.27 10.63
CA VAL A 165 4.17 -14.34 9.31
C VAL A 165 2.65 -14.27 9.42
N GLN A 166 2.04 -14.97 10.39
CA GLN A 166 0.60 -14.91 10.64
C GLN A 166 0.13 -13.50 11.01
N SER A 167 0.90 -12.78 11.85
CA SER A 167 0.58 -11.40 12.19
C SER A 167 0.72 -10.44 11.00
N LEU A 168 1.69 -10.65 10.11
CA LEU A 168 1.82 -9.87 8.87
C LEU A 168 0.61 -10.09 7.94
N GLU A 169 0.15 -11.33 7.80
CA GLU A 169 -1.04 -11.67 6.99
C GLU A 169 -2.30 -10.96 7.50
N GLU A 170 -2.42 -10.83 8.82
CA GLU A 170 -3.55 -10.14 9.44
C GLU A 170 -3.47 -8.62 9.24
N VAL A 171 -2.28 -8.02 9.35
CA VAL A 171 -2.09 -6.60 9.00
C VAL A 171 -2.37 -6.35 7.52
N ALA A 172 -1.88 -7.22 6.64
CA ALA A 172 -2.11 -7.16 5.20
C ALA A 172 -3.61 -7.20 4.88
N ARG A 173 -4.39 -8.04 5.57
CA ARG A 173 -5.85 -8.11 5.44
C ARG A 173 -6.53 -6.77 5.73
N HIS A 174 -6.14 -6.08 6.80
CA HIS A 174 -6.65 -4.75 7.14
C HIS A 174 -6.24 -3.67 6.13
N MET A 175 -5.01 -3.72 5.64
CA MET A 175 -4.55 -2.81 4.59
C MET A 175 -5.29 -3.00 3.27
N SER A 176 -5.61 -4.25 2.92
CA SER A 176 -6.41 -4.54 1.73
C SER A 176 -7.84 -3.99 1.83
N LEU A 177 -8.46 -4.05 3.02
CA LEU A 177 -9.76 -3.40 3.27
C LEU A 177 -9.70 -1.89 3.03
N ALA A 178 -8.65 -1.26 3.53
CA ALA A 178 -8.43 0.18 3.35
C ALA A 178 -8.30 0.55 1.86
N ILE A 179 -7.70 -0.31 1.03
CA ILE A 179 -7.65 -0.11 -0.43
C ILE A 179 -9.05 -0.14 -1.04
N CYS A 180 -9.89 -1.10 -0.67
CA CYS A 180 -11.28 -1.17 -1.14
C CYS A 180 -12.06 0.10 -0.77
N GLN A 181 -11.91 0.58 0.46
CA GLN A 181 -12.53 1.84 0.92
C GLN A 181 -12.03 3.05 0.11
N ALA A 182 -10.73 3.11 -0.16
CA ALA A 182 -10.14 4.18 -0.97
C ALA A 182 -10.68 4.17 -2.40
N MET A 183 -10.67 3.01 -3.07
CA MET A 183 -11.18 2.88 -4.44
C MET A 183 -12.66 3.23 -4.54
N HIS A 184 -13.47 2.78 -3.59
CA HIS A 184 -14.88 3.19 -3.51
C HIS A 184 -15.02 4.72 -3.38
N HIS A 185 -14.14 5.37 -2.60
CA HIS A 185 -14.13 6.83 -2.52
C HIS A 185 -13.69 7.48 -3.84
N MET A 186 -12.68 6.94 -4.53
CA MET A 186 -12.22 7.45 -5.82
C MET A 186 -13.32 7.38 -6.88
N ASP A 187 -14.11 6.30 -6.89
CA ASP A 187 -15.20 6.12 -7.87
C ASP A 187 -16.28 7.21 -7.77
N ARG A 188 -16.52 7.76 -6.57
CA ARG A 188 -17.46 8.87 -6.38
C ARG A 188 -17.00 10.18 -7.04
N HIS A 189 -15.72 10.31 -7.35
CA HIS A 189 -15.15 11.51 -7.98
C HIS A 189 -14.71 11.28 -9.43
N LEU A 190 -14.34 10.05 -9.77
CA LEU A 190 -14.09 9.59 -11.13
C LEU A 190 -14.89 8.31 -11.38
N PRO A 191 -16.16 8.44 -11.81
CA PRO A 191 -17.05 7.29 -12.01
C PRO A 191 -16.42 6.19 -12.87
N GLY A 192 -16.43 4.97 -12.36
CA GLY A 192 -15.86 3.78 -13.00
C GLY A 192 -14.40 3.50 -12.67
N LEU A 193 -13.62 4.49 -12.20
CA LEU A 193 -12.21 4.29 -11.86
C LEU A 193 -12.03 3.28 -10.71
N GLY A 194 -12.80 3.41 -9.64
CA GLY A 194 -12.67 2.53 -8.47
C GLY A 194 -13.04 1.09 -8.80
N ILE A 195 -14.05 0.89 -9.66
CA ILE A 195 -14.43 -0.44 -10.15
C ILE A 195 -13.31 -1.04 -11.01
N GLU A 196 -12.75 -0.27 -11.95
CA GLU A 196 -11.64 -0.73 -12.79
C GLU A 196 -10.41 -1.10 -11.95
N LEU A 197 -10.03 -0.24 -11.02
CA LEU A 197 -8.91 -0.48 -10.10
C LEU A 197 -9.15 -1.72 -9.23
N TYR A 198 -10.39 -1.93 -8.79
CA TYR A 198 -10.72 -3.12 -8.03
C TYR A 198 -10.49 -4.40 -8.84
N HIS A 199 -10.97 -4.47 -10.08
CA HIS A 199 -10.82 -5.66 -10.92
C HIS A 199 -9.36 -6.04 -11.15
N VAL A 200 -8.49 -5.04 -11.36
CA VAL A 200 -7.06 -5.31 -11.59
C VAL A 200 -6.32 -5.67 -10.30
N ILE A 201 -6.76 -5.15 -9.15
CA ILE A 201 -6.19 -5.47 -7.83
C ILE A 201 -6.66 -6.83 -7.33
N LEU A 202 -7.92 -7.21 -7.51
CA LEU A 202 -8.46 -8.49 -7.03
C LEU A 202 -7.64 -9.70 -7.50
N HIS A 203 -7.17 -9.66 -8.74
CA HIS A 203 -6.36 -10.72 -9.35
C HIS A 203 -4.86 -10.41 -9.32
N GLY A 204 -4.49 -9.36 -8.60
CA GLY A 204 -3.16 -8.80 -8.56
C GLY A 204 -2.19 -9.56 -7.65
N ASP A 205 -0.90 -9.35 -7.89
CA ASP A 205 0.16 -9.98 -7.10
C ASP A 205 0.66 -9.03 -6.00
N HIS A 206 -0.09 -8.94 -4.91
CA HIS A 206 0.19 -7.98 -3.84
C HIS A 206 1.32 -8.45 -2.93
N GLY A 207 2.44 -7.72 -2.96
CA GLY A 207 3.51 -7.88 -1.99
C GLY A 207 3.17 -7.16 -0.69
N PHE A 208 3.62 -7.71 0.42
CA PHE A 208 3.66 -7.03 1.71
C PHE A 208 5.04 -7.22 2.30
N ARG A 209 5.62 -6.13 2.81
CA ARG A 209 6.97 -6.09 3.31
C ARG A 209 7.02 -5.55 4.73
N ALA A 210 7.61 -6.34 5.61
CA ALA A 210 8.16 -5.84 6.86
C ALA A 210 9.62 -5.41 6.63
N THR A 211 9.98 -4.19 7.03
CA THR A 211 11.35 -3.67 6.93
C THR A 211 11.85 -3.29 8.32
N HIS A 212 12.90 -3.97 8.79
CA HIS A 212 13.57 -3.64 10.04
C HIS A 212 14.80 -2.76 9.77
N TYR A 213 14.82 -1.62 10.47
CA TYR A 213 15.92 -0.69 10.52
C TYR A 213 16.56 -0.82 11.91
N PRO A 214 17.78 -1.39 12.03
CA PRO A 214 18.46 -1.50 13.32
C PRO A 214 18.89 -0.12 13.85
N ILE A 215 19.48 -0.04 15.05
CA ILE A 215 20.01 1.22 15.59
C ILE A 215 21.05 1.84 14.64
N ALA A 216 21.12 3.17 14.55
CA ALA A 216 22.14 3.86 13.77
C ALA A 216 23.48 3.88 14.52
N ASP A 217 24.53 3.28 13.94
CA ASP A 217 25.86 3.26 14.58
C ASP A 217 26.57 4.63 14.58
N ASN A 218 26.08 5.62 13.81
CA ASN A 218 26.85 6.83 13.49
C ASN A 218 26.03 8.13 13.37
N GLY A 219 24.82 8.19 13.94
CA GLY A 219 23.98 9.40 13.87
C GLY A 219 23.53 9.81 12.46
N ALA A 220 23.78 8.98 11.44
CA ALA A 220 23.25 9.20 10.11
C ALA A 220 21.74 8.96 10.12
N ASP A 221 20.97 10.04 10.02
CA ASP A 221 19.52 9.96 10.03
C ASP A 221 18.96 9.34 8.74
N LEU A 222 19.58 9.49 7.57
CA LEU A 222 19.02 8.96 6.32
C LEU A 222 19.12 7.42 6.26
N ARG A 223 18.00 6.76 6.51
CA ARG A 223 17.85 5.30 6.56
C ARG A 223 17.45 4.68 5.24
N PHE A 224 16.72 5.42 4.41
CA PHE A 224 16.36 5.02 3.06
C PHE A 224 16.28 6.25 2.16
N PRO A 225 17.04 6.32 1.05
CA PRO A 225 17.11 7.52 0.25
C PRO A 225 15.79 7.78 -0.49
N ARG A 226 15.72 8.96 -1.10
CA ARG A 226 14.60 9.36 -1.96
C ARG A 226 14.34 8.30 -3.03
N HIS A 227 13.11 7.82 -3.11
CA HIS A 227 12.65 6.90 -4.15
C HIS A 227 11.14 7.10 -4.40
N ARG A 228 10.62 6.37 -5.37
CA ARG A 228 9.18 6.25 -5.66
C ARG A 228 8.84 4.78 -5.76
N ASP A 229 7.68 4.40 -5.24
CA ASP A 229 7.18 3.05 -5.43
C ASP A 229 6.62 2.84 -6.83
N ARG A 230 6.68 1.60 -7.28
CA ARG A 230 6.34 1.20 -8.65
C ARG A 230 4.94 0.62 -8.77
N SER A 231 4.39 0.18 -7.65
CA SER A 231 3.06 -0.41 -7.50
C SER A 231 1.94 0.52 -7.98
N LEU A 232 0.71 0.05 -7.92
CA LEU A 232 -0.47 0.90 -8.12
C LEU A 232 -0.73 1.75 -6.87
N PHE A 233 -0.72 1.10 -5.70
CA PHE A 233 -0.75 1.75 -4.40
C PHE A 233 0.32 1.19 -3.47
N THR A 234 0.84 2.02 -2.57
CA THR A 234 1.56 1.59 -1.37
C THR A 234 0.75 1.96 -0.15
N VAL A 235 0.48 0.99 0.70
CA VAL A 235 -0.34 1.15 1.91
C VAL A 235 0.51 0.86 3.12
N PHE A 236 0.47 1.71 4.13
CA PHE A 236 1.28 1.51 5.33
C PHE A 236 0.55 1.99 6.57
N VAL A 237 0.90 1.34 7.68
CA VAL A 237 0.65 1.82 9.04
C VAL A 237 1.87 2.60 9.49
N GLY A 238 1.74 3.37 10.57
CA GLY A 238 2.89 4.08 11.15
C GLY A 238 4.07 3.15 11.39
N GLY A 239 5.30 3.68 11.31
CA GLY A 239 6.46 2.94 11.81
C GLY A 239 6.32 2.69 13.30
N SER A 240 7.08 1.74 13.86
CA SER A 240 7.25 1.66 15.32
C SER A 240 7.86 2.96 15.87
N GLU A 241 8.63 3.66 15.03
CA GLU A 241 9.19 4.98 15.26
C GLU A 241 8.92 5.90 14.07
N ALA A 242 9.03 7.22 14.31
CA ALA A 242 8.90 8.25 13.29
C ALA A 242 9.95 8.13 12.16
N GLY A 243 9.81 8.97 11.13
CA GLY A 243 10.89 9.16 10.17
C GLY A 243 10.55 8.97 8.69
N LEU A 244 9.33 8.53 8.36
CA LEU A 244 8.89 8.55 6.96
C LEU A 244 8.66 10.00 6.54
N GLN A 245 9.28 10.41 5.43
CA GLN A 245 9.10 11.74 4.85
C GLN A 245 8.66 11.64 3.40
N VAL A 246 7.75 12.52 2.98
CA VAL A 246 7.26 12.65 1.61
C VAL A 246 7.66 14.00 1.04
N GLU A 247 7.92 14.05 -0.27
CA GLU A 247 8.22 15.28 -0.98
C GLU A 247 6.98 15.76 -1.74
N ILE A 248 6.45 16.92 -1.36
CA ILE A 248 5.30 17.57 -1.98
C ILE A 248 5.72 18.96 -2.42
N ASP A 249 5.45 19.34 -3.66
CA ASP A 249 5.82 20.65 -4.24
C ASP A 249 7.30 21.05 -4.04
N GLY A 250 8.19 20.05 -3.98
CA GLY A 250 9.63 20.24 -3.81
C GLY A 250 10.11 20.34 -2.36
N GLU A 251 9.20 20.27 -1.38
CA GLU A 251 9.51 20.32 0.05
C GLU A 251 9.30 18.97 0.73
N TRP A 252 10.15 18.66 1.72
CA TRP A 252 10.04 17.45 2.52
C TRP A 252 9.14 17.66 3.72
N HIS A 253 8.16 16.78 3.90
CA HIS A 253 7.24 16.78 5.03
C HIS A 253 7.32 15.46 5.79
N ASP A 254 7.33 15.54 7.13
CA ASP A 254 7.15 14.37 7.97
C ASP A 254 5.75 13.79 7.79
N LEU A 255 5.72 12.48 7.51
CA LEU A 255 4.47 11.76 7.36
C LEU A 255 4.12 11.06 8.67
N GLU A 256 3.48 11.82 9.56
CA GLU A 256 2.92 11.30 10.79
C GLU A 256 1.75 10.36 10.49
N ASN A 257 1.82 9.14 11.01
CA ASN A 257 0.73 8.18 10.90
C ASN A 257 0.40 7.63 12.30
N PRO A 258 -0.58 8.24 13.00
CA PRO A 258 -0.97 7.83 14.34
C PRO A 258 -1.43 6.38 14.43
N PRO A 259 -1.34 5.75 15.62
CA PRO A 259 -1.93 4.44 15.85
C PRO A 259 -3.41 4.42 15.46
N GLY A 260 -3.81 3.37 14.73
CA GLY A 260 -5.18 3.21 14.24
C GLY A 260 -5.39 3.70 12.80
N ASP A 261 -4.43 4.40 12.19
CA ASP A 261 -4.61 4.95 10.86
C ASP A 261 -3.80 4.21 9.78
N ILE A 262 -4.34 4.25 8.57
CA ILE A 262 -3.68 3.75 7.36
C ILE A 262 -3.46 4.92 6.41
N VAL A 263 -2.27 4.96 5.80
CA VAL A 263 -1.99 5.87 4.69
C VAL A 263 -1.78 5.08 3.42
N ILE A 264 -2.33 5.60 2.33
CA ILE A 264 -2.24 5.08 0.98
C ILE A 264 -1.51 6.13 0.14
N MET A 265 -0.40 5.72 -0.46
CA MET A 265 0.36 6.46 -1.45
C MET A 265 0.05 5.92 -2.85
N ALA A 266 -0.14 6.83 -3.80
CA ALA A 266 -0.11 6.51 -5.21
C ALA A 266 1.28 6.00 -5.58
N GLY A 267 1.33 4.88 -6.27
CA GLY A 267 2.54 4.35 -6.87
C GLY A 267 2.68 4.73 -8.34
N GLY A 268 3.73 4.19 -8.98
CA GLY A 268 4.06 4.44 -10.38
C GLY A 268 2.90 4.17 -11.34
N MET A 269 2.13 3.11 -11.12
CA MET A 269 1.14 2.67 -12.11
C MET A 269 -0.12 3.54 -12.15
N LEU A 270 -0.52 4.20 -11.05
CA LEU A 270 -1.81 4.90 -10.98
C LEU A 270 -1.98 6.00 -12.04
N ARG A 271 -0.89 6.62 -12.49
CA ARG A 271 -0.92 7.62 -13.56
C ARG A 271 -1.56 7.10 -14.85
N PHE A 272 -1.44 5.80 -15.12
CA PHE A 272 -1.97 5.17 -16.33
C PHE A 272 -3.49 5.10 -16.31
N TRP A 273 -4.08 4.79 -15.16
CA TRP A 273 -5.53 4.81 -14.93
C TRP A 273 -6.12 6.21 -14.77
N THR A 274 -5.27 7.23 -14.51
CA THR A 274 -5.71 8.62 -14.29
C THR A 274 -5.38 9.54 -15.47
N GLY A 275 -5.38 8.98 -16.69
CA GLY A 275 -5.26 9.71 -17.96
C GLY A 275 -3.94 9.53 -18.71
N GLY A 276 -2.94 8.88 -18.10
CA GLY A 276 -1.66 8.56 -18.71
C GLY A 276 -0.49 9.46 -18.27
N PRO A 277 0.74 9.17 -18.73
CA PRO A 277 1.96 9.83 -18.25
C PRO A 277 2.04 11.34 -18.47
N THR A 278 1.36 11.85 -19.49
CA THR A 278 1.37 13.26 -19.89
C THR A 278 0.11 14.02 -19.49
N HIS A 279 -0.89 13.33 -18.92
CA HIS A 279 -2.17 13.96 -18.58
C HIS A 279 -2.00 14.97 -17.44
N PRO A 280 -2.59 16.18 -17.53
CA PRO A 280 -2.45 17.20 -16.49
C PRO A 280 -3.08 16.76 -15.16
N ASP A 281 -4.13 15.94 -15.23
CA ASP A 281 -4.86 15.47 -14.05
C ASP A 281 -4.35 14.14 -13.47
N ARG A 282 -3.23 13.62 -13.98
CA ARG A 282 -2.67 12.34 -13.53
C ARG A 282 -2.30 12.38 -12.06
N ILE A 283 -2.48 11.24 -11.39
CA ILE A 283 -2.01 11.07 -10.02
C ILE A 283 -0.64 10.40 -10.06
N GLY A 284 0.39 11.16 -9.68
CA GLY A 284 1.78 10.73 -9.73
C GLY A 284 2.23 9.94 -8.51
N ALA A 285 3.25 9.09 -8.69
CA ALA A 285 3.85 8.35 -7.59
C ALA A 285 4.49 9.28 -6.55
N VAL A 286 4.29 9.04 -5.27
CA VAL A 286 4.79 9.94 -4.21
C VAL A 286 6.30 9.72 -3.97
N PRO A 287 7.16 10.73 -4.17
CA PRO A 287 8.56 10.63 -3.77
C PRO A 287 8.67 10.66 -2.25
N HIS A 288 9.42 9.72 -1.68
CA HIS A 288 9.54 9.57 -0.24
C HIS A 288 10.92 9.04 0.19
N ARG A 289 11.25 9.23 1.47
CA ARG A 289 12.50 8.78 2.11
C ARG A 289 12.24 8.39 3.57
N VAL A 290 13.21 7.75 4.21
CA VAL A 290 13.16 7.48 5.66
C VAL A 290 14.35 8.15 6.33
N ARG A 291 14.11 9.05 7.29
CA ARG A 291 15.10 9.66 8.18
C ARG A 291 14.78 9.34 9.64
N HIS A 292 15.68 8.70 10.35
CA HIS A 292 15.49 8.25 11.72
C HIS A 292 16.86 8.01 12.39
N ASP A 293 17.06 8.54 13.59
CA ASP A 293 18.34 8.55 14.28
C ASP A 293 18.32 7.87 15.66
N VAL A 294 17.15 7.52 16.20
CA VAL A 294 17.01 6.99 17.58
C VAL A 294 16.32 5.63 17.63
N GLY A 295 17.02 4.58 18.07
CA GLY A 295 16.40 3.27 18.29
C GLY A 295 16.12 2.49 17.00
N GLU A 296 15.50 1.33 17.16
CA GLU A 296 15.13 0.46 16.03
C GLU A 296 13.76 0.84 15.47
N ARG A 297 13.58 0.71 14.15
CA ARG A 297 12.32 1.00 13.47
C ARG A 297 11.85 -0.20 12.67
N LEU A 298 10.59 -0.61 12.86
CA LEU A 298 9.91 -1.57 12.01
C LEU A 298 8.83 -0.88 11.17
N SER A 299 8.87 -1.11 9.86
CA SER A 299 7.91 -0.59 8.88
C SER A 299 7.11 -1.74 8.28
N LEU A 300 5.80 -1.56 8.12
CA LEU A 300 4.91 -2.52 7.48
C LEU A 300 4.24 -1.84 6.28
N ALA A 301 4.46 -2.38 5.08
CA ALA A 301 3.94 -1.81 3.84
C ALA A 301 3.35 -2.89 2.93
N LEU A 302 2.16 -2.64 2.39
CA LEU A 302 1.52 -3.43 1.35
C LEU A 302 1.65 -2.70 0.01
N PHE A 303 2.14 -3.40 -1.00
CA PHE A 303 2.24 -2.94 -2.38
C PHE A 303 1.11 -3.60 -3.17
N ALA A 304 0.06 -2.83 -3.46
CA ALA A 304 -1.04 -3.30 -4.30
C ALA A 304 -0.62 -3.15 -5.76
N GLU A 305 -0.58 -4.27 -6.46
CA GLU A 305 -0.14 -4.37 -7.84
C GLU A 305 -1.21 -5.08 -8.68
N PRO A 306 -1.46 -4.66 -9.93
CA PRO A 306 -2.26 -5.41 -10.87
C PRO A 306 -1.66 -6.79 -11.16
N ALA A 307 -2.45 -7.68 -11.78
CA ALA A 307 -1.90 -8.91 -12.34
C ALA A 307 -0.85 -8.57 -13.40
N SER A 308 0.23 -9.36 -13.49
CA SER A 308 1.36 -9.07 -14.38
C SER A 308 0.95 -8.95 -15.86
N ASP A 309 -0.10 -9.66 -16.29
CA ASP A 309 -0.65 -9.66 -17.65
C ASP A 309 -1.70 -8.55 -17.88
N THR A 310 -2.04 -7.76 -16.86
CA THR A 310 -2.97 -6.62 -16.99
C THR A 310 -2.39 -5.60 -17.95
N VAL A 311 -3.08 -5.37 -19.08
CA VAL A 311 -2.77 -4.27 -20.00
C VAL A 311 -3.12 -2.96 -19.33
N MET A 312 -2.12 -2.10 -19.12
CA MET A 312 -2.35 -0.81 -18.47
C MET A 312 -3.00 0.17 -19.46
N PRO A 313 -4.04 0.91 -19.06
CA PRO A 313 -4.63 1.94 -19.90
C PRO A 313 -3.60 3.05 -20.16
N ASN A 314 -3.65 3.69 -21.33
CA ASN A 314 -2.75 4.80 -21.67
C ASN A 314 -1.24 4.46 -21.56
N ALA A 315 -0.88 3.19 -21.76
CA ALA A 315 0.50 2.69 -21.69
C ALA A 315 0.96 2.02 -23.00
N ASP A 316 0.38 2.39 -24.14
CA ASP A 316 0.75 1.89 -25.48
C ASP A 316 0.77 0.36 -25.58
N GLY A 317 -0.21 -0.30 -24.94
CA GLY A 317 -0.36 -1.76 -24.95
C GLY A 317 0.54 -2.53 -23.97
N ARG A 318 1.34 -1.83 -23.16
CA ARG A 318 2.21 -2.46 -22.16
C ARG A 318 1.42 -3.08 -21.01
N THR A 319 1.90 -4.22 -20.53
CA THR A 319 1.36 -4.84 -19.31
C THR A 319 2.00 -4.27 -18.03
N ALA A 320 1.35 -4.49 -16.89
CA ALA A 320 1.93 -4.17 -15.57
C ALA A 320 3.27 -4.91 -15.34
N GLY A 321 3.36 -6.17 -15.79
CA GLY A 321 4.58 -6.98 -15.73
C GLY A 321 5.71 -6.39 -16.57
N ASP A 322 5.43 -5.95 -17.81
CA ASP A 322 6.42 -5.28 -18.65
C ASP A 322 6.98 -4.02 -17.98
N TYR A 323 6.11 -3.27 -17.31
CA TYR A 323 6.48 -2.06 -16.58
C TYR A 323 7.37 -2.33 -15.39
N LEU A 324 7.04 -3.32 -14.56
CA LEU A 324 7.89 -3.71 -13.44
C LEU A 324 9.24 -4.27 -13.90
N ALA A 325 9.23 -5.12 -14.94
CA ALA A 325 10.45 -5.71 -15.49
C ALA A 325 11.40 -4.64 -16.05
N GLU A 326 10.88 -3.64 -16.77
CA GLU A 326 11.67 -2.51 -17.25
C GLU A 326 12.33 -1.76 -16.09
N LEU A 327 11.57 -1.44 -15.04
CA LEU A 327 12.09 -0.71 -13.89
C LEU A 327 13.11 -1.53 -13.10
N VAL A 328 12.93 -2.84 -12.95
CA VAL A 328 13.95 -3.73 -12.36
C VAL A 328 15.24 -3.69 -13.18
N ARG A 329 15.14 -3.75 -14.52
CA ARG A 329 16.31 -3.66 -15.42
C ARG A 329 17.04 -2.33 -15.28
N LEU A 330 16.31 -1.23 -15.12
CA LEU A 330 16.90 0.11 -14.95
C LEU A 330 17.53 0.32 -13.57
N THR A 331 17.16 -0.49 -12.57
CA THR A 331 17.57 -0.30 -11.18
C THR A 331 18.62 -1.29 -10.67
N ARG A 332 18.81 -2.45 -11.32
CA ARG A 332 19.92 -3.35 -11.02
C ARG A 332 21.22 -2.83 -11.67
N PRO A 333 22.37 -2.87 -10.96
CA PRO A 333 23.67 -2.63 -11.59
C PRO A 333 23.84 -3.59 -12.78
N ARG A 334 24.32 -3.10 -13.93
CA ARG A 334 24.83 -4.01 -14.97
C ARG A 334 26.07 -4.69 -14.37
N LEU A 335 26.01 -6.01 -14.23
CA LEU A 335 27.17 -6.82 -13.85
C LEU A 335 28.26 -6.73 -14.92
#